data_AF-A0A7K6GDI6-F1
#
_entry.id   AF-A0A7K6GDI6-F1
#
_cell.length_a   1.000
_cell.length_b   1.000
_cell.length_c   1.000
_cell.angle_alpha   90.00
_cell.angle_beta   90.00
_cell.angle_gamma   90.00
#
_symmetry.space_group_name_H-M   'P 1'
#
loop_
_entity.id
_entity.type
_entity.pdbx_description
1 polymer ?
#
loop_
_entity_poly.entity_id
_entity_poly.type
_entity_poly.pdbx_seq_one_letter_code
_entity_poly.pdbx_strand_id
1 'polypeptide(L)'
;MEQTCDIDEMFSNLLGEMDMLTQSLGVETVPPPSPKVSKNEFSFTVGFKDLNESLNALEDKDLDALMADLVADLNDVEQRTLQAQKTSCNQQSTVTQPSTGLNNDIYSKASPYVTITGQLGDDLPPPPPDLESDLPPPPPPPPSEPLTQEELEAKAKADKIKLALEKLKEAKVKKLVIKVHMYDNSSKSLMVDERQVARDVLDNLFEKTHCDCNVDWCLYEMYPELQIERFFEDHENVVEVLSDWTRDSENKILFLEKSQKYALFKNPQNFYLANRGKSESKEMNDKNKEALLEESFCGTSVIVPELEGALYLKEDGKKSWKRRYFLLRASGIYYVPKGKTKTSRDLACFLQFENVNVYYGYQHKAKYKAPTDHCFVLKHPQIQKESQYIKYLCCDDKTTLHQWVTGIRIAKYGKTLYDNYKRAVKKASLSSGWVNQKVVEPAAPAGSSSAGTVQSNGQIPQIVQHSIAEFPDTQKKVDTCEVQVS
;
A
#
# COMPACT_ATOMS: atom_id res chain seq x y z
N MET A 1 48.59 43.46 25.60
CA MET A 1 48.22 42.81 24.33
C MET A 1 47.10 41.86 24.69
N GLU A 2 45.85 42.29 24.54
CA GLU A 2 44.64 41.60 25.00
C GLU A 2 43.46 42.16 24.19
N GLN A 3 42.34 41.42 24.13
CA GLN A 3 41.17 41.63 23.25
C GLN A 3 41.33 41.21 21.77
N THR A 4 41.45 39.89 21.54
CA THR A 4 41.01 39.24 20.29
C THR A 4 40.29 37.91 20.56
N CYS A 5 40.84 37.05 21.42
CA CYS A 5 40.37 35.66 21.63
C CYS A 5 38.90 35.50 22.03
N ASP A 6 38.34 36.46 22.77
CA ASP A 6 36.95 36.46 23.27
C ASP A 6 35.93 36.31 22.12
N ILE A 7 36.23 36.92 20.97
CA ILE A 7 35.35 36.90 19.79
C ILE A 7 35.33 35.53 19.14
N ASP A 8 36.49 34.88 18.98
CA ASP A 8 36.59 33.54 18.37
C ASP A 8 35.94 32.47 19.27
N GLU A 9 36.01 32.63 20.60
CA GLU A 9 35.33 31.75 21.55
C GLU A 9 33.80 31.96 21.52
N MET A 10 33.32 33.21 21.45
CA MET A 10 31.90 33.50 21.23
C MET A 10 31.37 32.94 19.89
N PHE A 11 32.13 33.07 18.79
CA PHE A 11 31.74 32.48 17.50
C PHE A 11 31.76 30.95 17.54
N SER A 12 32.72 30.34 18.22
CA SER A 12 32.80 28.88 18.39
C SER A 12 31.61 28.34 19.20
N ASN A 13 31.23 29.05 20.28
CA ASN A 13 30.05 28.70 21.07
C ASN A 13 28.75 28.89 20.26
N LEU A 14 28.60 29.99 19.51
CA LEU A 14 27.42 30.22 18.66
C LEU A 14 27.30 29.19 17.52
N LEU A 15 28.42 28.76 16.93
CA LEU A 15 28.44 27.65 15.96
C LEU A 15 28.04 26.31 16.61
N GLY A 16 28.53 26.04 17.83
CA GLY A 16 28.13 24.86 18.61
C GLY A 16 26.65 24.85 19.01
N GLU A 17 26.10 26.00 19.41
CA GLU A 17 24.66 26.14 19.68
C GLU A 17 23.81 25.99 18.42
N MET A 18 24.27 26.50 17.27
CA MET A 18 23.57 26.32 15.99
C MET A 18 23.60 24.86 15.50
N ASP A 19 24.72 24.15 15.66
CA ASP A 19 24.80 22.70 15.37
C ASP A 19 23.91 21.89 16.33
N MET A 20 23.92 22.21 17.63
CA MET A 20 23.00 21.61 18.61
C MET A 20 21.52 21.88 18.29
N LEU A 21 21.17 23.07 17.81
CA LEU A 21 19.82 23.38 17.33
C LEU A 21 19.48 22.63 16.04
N THR A 22 20.43 22.46 15.12
CA THR A 22 20.27 21.67 13.89
C THR A 22 20.08 20.17 14.20
N GLN A 23 20.74 19.65 15.23
CA GLN A 23 20.55 18.26 15.72
C GLN A 23 19.26 18.09 16.54
N SER A 24 18.75 19.15 17.18
CA SER A 24 17.50 19.11 17.96
C SER A 24 16.24 19.33 17.10
N LEU A 25 16.35 20.13 16.03
CA LEU A 25 15.34 20.26 14.98
C LEU A 25 15.55 19.12 13.98
N GLY A 26 15.02 17.94 14.30
CA GLY A 26 15.26 16.67 13.61
C GLY A 26 14.80 16.61 12.14
N VAL A 27 15.48 17.36 11.28
CA VAL A 27 15.42 17.34 9.82
C VAL A 27 16.83 17.03 9.33
N GLU A 28 17.24 15.76 9.41
CA GLU A 28 18.34 15.28 8.56
C GLU A 28 17.87 15.46 7.11
N THR A 29 18.29 16.57 6.49
CA THR A 29 17.93 16.86 5.11
C THR A 29 18.52 15.78 4.20
N VAL A 30 17.63 15.08 3.51
CA VAL A 30 17.97 14.37 2.27
C VAL A 30 18.78 15.35 1.40
N PRO A 31 19.89 14.92 0.77
CA PRO A 31 20.71 15.82 -0.05
C PRO A 31 19.84 16.61 -1.02
N PRO A 32 20.14 17.91 -1.25
CA PRO A 32 19.27 18.81 -2.00
C PRO A 32 18.93 18.19 -3.36
N PRO A 33 17.66 18.27 -3.81
CA PRO A 33 17.23 17.60 -5.03
C PRO A 33 18.12 18.04 -6.18
N SER A 34 18.70 17.06 -6.88
CA SER A 34 19.51 17.30 -8.07
C SER A 34 18.73 18.18 -9.06
N PRO A 35 19.42 19.10 -9.77
CA PRO A 35 18.75 20.05 -10.66
C PRO A 35 17.86 19.27 -11.64
N LYS A 36 16.61 19.69 -11.79
CA LYS A 36 15.53 18.94 -12.45
C LYS A 36 15.89 18.54 -13.89
N VAL A 37 16.55 17.40 -14.04
CA VAL A 37 16.59 16.64 -15.29
C VAL A 37 15.14 16.38 -15.68
N SER A 38 14.83 16.50 -16.97
CA SER A 38 13.47 16.34 -17.47
C SER A 38 12.90 14.98 -17.05
N LYS A 39 11.67 15.00 -16.53
CA LYS A 39 10.98 13.84 -15.92
C LYS A 39 10.46 12.83 -16.99
N ASN A 40 11.26 12.60 -18.04
CA ASN A 40 10.86 11.99 -19.31
C ASN A 40 11.46 10.60 -19.57
N GLU A 41 12.51 10.17 -18.89
CA GLU A 41 12.92 8.75 -18.89
C GLU A 41 12.10 7.97 -17.85
N PHE A 42 10.81 7.77 -18.15
CA PHE A 42 9.98 6.78 -17.47
C PHE A 42 10.33 5.39 -18.03
N SER A 43 10.69 4.43 -17.18
CA SER A 43 10.88 3.04 -17.65
C SER A 43 9.52 2.41 -17.92
N PHE A 44 9.28 1.98 -19.17
CA PHE A 44 8.05 1.28 -19.55
C PHE A 44 8.07 -0.22 -19.20
N THR A 45 9.16 -0.71 -18.62
CA THR A 45 9.30 -2.11 -18.18
C THR A 45 10.16 -2.24 -16.92
N VAL A 46 9.91 -3.29 -16.12
CA VAL A 46 10.69 -3.67 -14.93
C VAL A 46 10.94 -5.18 -14.93
N GLY A 47 12.22 -5.57 -14.79
CA GLY A 47 12.66 -6.97 -14.78
C GLY A 47 12.93 -7.57 -16.17
N PHE A 48 12.98 -6.75 -17.22
CA PHE A 48 13.31 -7.13 -18.60
C PHE A 48 14.48 -6.31 -19.12
N LYS A 49 15.16 -6.80 -20.17
CA LYS A 49 16.28 -6.09 -20.83
C LYS A 49 15.81 -4.86 -21.60
N ASP A 50 14.65 -4.96 -22.23
CA ASP A 50 14.06 -3.94 -23.08
C ASP A 50 12.53 -4.14 -23.20
N LEU A 51 11.86 -3.13 -23.77
CA LEU A 51 10.40 -3.13 -23.93
C LEU A 51 9.91 -4.28 -24.83
N ASN A 52 10.67 -4.66 -25.85
CA ASN A 52 10.29 -5.73 -26.78
C ASN A 52 10.36 -7.10 -26.10
N GLU A 53 11.38 -7.39 -25.28
CA GLU A 53 11.42 -8.61 -24.43
C GLU A 53 10.19 -8.65 -23.50
N SER A 54 9.75 -7.50 -22.98
CA SER A 54 8.60 -7.44 -22.07
C SER A 54 7.25 -7.65 -22.76
N LEU A 55 7.05 -7.09 -23.96
CA LEU A 55 5.80 -7.24 -24.72
C LEU A 55 5.64 -8.66 -25.28
N ASN A 56 6.72 -9.28 -25.75
CA ASN A 56 6.71 -10.69 -26.20
C ASN A 56 6.54 -11.71 -25.06
N ALA A 57 6.53 -11.25 -23.80
CA ALA A 57 6.37 -12.10 -22.62
C ALA A 57 5.00 -11.94 -21.92
N LEU A 58 4.12 -11.07 -22.44
CA LEU A 58 2.72 -10.98 -22.00
C LEU A 58 1.92 -12.21 -22.49
N GLU A 59 0.84 -12.54 -21.78
CA GLU A 59 -0.12 -13.54 -22.26
C GLU A 59 -1.03 -12.91 -23.34
N ASP A 60 -1.42 -13.67 -24.37
CA ASP A 60 -2.18 -13.16 -25.54
C ASP A 60 -3.37 -12.27 -25.15
N LYS A 61 -4.14 -12.66 -24.12
CA LYS A 61 -5.27 -11.88 -23.58
C LYS A 61 -4.88 -10.47 -23.09
N ASP A 62 -3.70 -10.33 -22.48
CA ASP A 62 -3.20 -9.04 -21.97
C ASP A 62 -2.69 -8.17 -23.14
N LEU A 63 -2.11 -8.81 -24.16
CA LEU A 63 -1.66 -8.14 -25.38
C LEU A 63 -2.85 -7.66 -26.23
N ASP A 64 -3.90 -8.48 -26.37
CA ASP A 64 -5.17 -8.11 -26.99
C ASP A 64 -5.84 -6.94 -26.25
N ALA A 65 -5.79 -6.92 -24.91
CA ALA A 65 -6.30 -5.80 -24.10
C ALA A 65 -5.50 -4.51 -24.37
N LEU A 66 -4.17 -4.55 -24.39
CA LEU A 66 -3.33 -3.42 -24.78
C LEU A 66 -3.67 -2.92 -26.19
N MET A 67 -3.87 -3.84 -27.14
CA MET A 67 -4.19 -3.49 -28.52
C MET A 67 -5.60 -2.88 -28.65
N ALA A 68 -6.58 -3.38 -27.90
CA ALA A 68 -7.93 -2.79 -27.84
C ALA A 68 -7.91 -1.37 -27.28
N ASP A 69 -7.13 -1.12 -26.22
CA ASP A 69 -6.94 0.20 -25.65
C ASP A 69 -6.25 1.15 -26.65
N LEU A 70 -5.15 0.71 -27.27
CA LEU A 70 -4.41 1.53 -28.26
C LEU A 70 -5.26 1.85 -29.49
N VAL A 71 -6.11 0.91 -29.94
CA VAL A 71 -7.08 1.16 -31.01
C VAL A 71 -8.15 2.15 -30.56
N ALA A 72 -8.62 2.12 -29.31
CA ALA A 72 -9.52 3.15 -28.79
C ALA A 72 -8.86 4.54 -28.78
N ASP A 73 -7.61 4.63 -28.31
CA ASP A 73 -6.84 5.88 -28.27
C ASP A 73 -6.64 6.48 -29.67
N LEU A 74 -6.31 5.66 -30.67
CA LEU A 74 -6.17 6.08 -32.06
C LEU A 74 -7.48 6.60 -32.65
N ASN A 75 -8.60 5.90 -32.41
CA ASN A 75 -9.93 6.34 -32.86
C ASN A 75 -10.37 7.67 -32.21
N ASP A 76 -10.03 7.89 -30.93
CA ASP A 76 -10.33 9.14 -30.23
C ASP A 76 -9.44 10.31 -30.71
N VAL A 77 -8.19 10.04 -31.10
CA VAL A 77 -7.31 11.03 -31.75
C VAL A 77 -7.80 11.37 -33.17
N GLU A 78 -8.25 10.39 -33.96
CA GLU A 78 -8.83 10.63 -35.28
C GLU A 78 -10.11 11.47 -35.20
N GLN A 79 -11.05 11.10 -34.31
CA GLN A 79 -12.27 11.87 -34.08
C GLN A 79 -12.00 13.33 -33.66
N ARG A 80 -10.97 13.57 -32.83
CA ARG A 80 -10.52 14.92 -32.47
C ARG A 80 -9.98 15.70 -33.67
N THR A 81 -9.15 15.08 -34.51
CA THR A 81 -8.62 15.71 -35.72
C THR A 81 -9.76 16.09 -36.69
N LEU A 82 -10.73 15.19 -36.87
CA LEU A 82 -11.91 15.44 -37.71
C LEU A 82 -12.83 16.54 -37.13
N GLN A 83 -12.96 16.65 -35.81
CA GLN A 83 -13.69 17.77 -35.18
C GLN A 83 -12.95 19.10 -35.35
N ALA A 84 -11.62 19.13 -35.16
CA ALA A 84 -10.81 20.34 -35.34
C ALA A 84 -10.84 20.85 -36.79
N GLN A 85 -10.80 19.96 -37.78
CA GLN A 85 -10.94 20.34 -39.19
C GLN A 85 -12.34 20.91 -39.50
N LYS A 86 -13.40 20.38 -38.87
CA LYS A 86 -14.77 20.92 -39.04
C LYS A 86 -14.94 22.31 -38.43
N THR A 87 -14.31 22.64 -37.31
CA THR A 87 -14.36 24.00 -36.74
C THR A 87 -13.52 25.00 -37.53
N SER A 88 -12.42 24.58 -38.18
CA SER A 88 -11.62 25.46 -39.05
C SER A 88 -12.28 25.82 -40.40
N CYS A 89 -13.30 25.09 -40.85
CA CYS A 89 -13.90 25.30 -42.18
C CYS A 89 -15.02 26.37 -42.23
N ASN A 90 -15.58 26.76 -41.07
CA ASN A 90 -16.81 27.57 -40.98
C ASN A 90 -16.60 29.10 -40.88
N GLN A 91 -15.50 29.65 -41.41
CA GLN A 91 -15.27 31.11 -41.47
C GLN A 91 -14.79 31.60 -42.85
N GLN A 92 -15.54 31.30 -43.91
CA GLN A 92 -15.39 32.01 -45.19
C GLN A 92 -16.70 32.06 -45.98
N SER A 93 -17.00 33.23 -46.56
CA SER A 93 -18.30 33.67 -47.10
C SER A 93 -19.35 33.98 -46.01
N THR A 94 -20.15 35.04 -46.10
CA THR A 94 -20.40 35.98 -47.21
C THR A 94 -20.07 37.44 -46.88
N VAL A 95 -19.99 38.30 -47.91
CA VAL A 95 -19.69 39.74 -47.79
C VAL A 95 -20.89 40.58 -48.25
N THR A 96 -21.37 41.48 -47.40
CA THR A 96 -22.19 42.65 -47.80
C THR A 96 -21.93 43.83 -46.87
N GLN A 97 -21.94 45.04 -47.42
CA GLN A 97 -21.77 46.35 -46.77
C GLN A 97 -22.63 47.40 -47.53
N PRO A 98 -22.83 48.66 -47.07
CA PRO A 98 -22.28 49.32 -45.88
C PRO A 98 -23.28 50.15 -45.00
N SER A 99 -22.78 50.56 -43.82
CA SER A 99 -23.00 51.85 -43.12
C SER A 99 -24.39 52.52 -42.95
N THR A 100 -24.87 52.61 -41.70
CA THR A 100 -25.14 53.85 -40.89
C THR A 100 -25.66 53.41 -39.50
N GLY A 101 -25.41 54.08 -38.37
CA GLY A 101 -24.51 55.21 -38.07
C GLY A 101 -24.97 55.99 -36.82
N LEU A 102 -24.16 55.99 -35.74
CA LEU A 102 -24.44 56.62 -34.41
C LEU A 102 -25.61 55.94 -33.64
N ASN A 103 -25.71 55.98 -32.30
CA ASN A 103 -24.90 56.67 -31.28
C ASN A 103 -24.60 55.77 -30.06
N ASN A 104 -23.79 56.26 -29.13
CA ASN A 104 -23.13 55.48 -28.07
C ASN A 104 -23.73 55.74 -26.65
N ASP A 105 -23.10 55.13 -25.64
CA ASP A 105 -22.99 55.59 -24.23
C ASP A 105 -24.02 55.19 -23.14
N ILE A 106 -23.62 54.91 -21.87
CA ILE A 106 -22.39 54.23 -21.34
C ILE A 106 -22.57 53.80 -19.85
N TYR A 107 -21.88 52.73 -19.41
CA TYR A 107 -21.59 52.26 -18.03
C TYR A 107 -22.61 52.40 -16.87
N SER A 108 -22.88 51.25 -16.21
CA SER A 108 -23.21 51.16 -14.77
C SER A 108 -22.00 50.66 -13.97
N LYS A 109 -21.81 51.11 -12.72
CA LYS A 109 -20.57 50.90 -11.94
C LYS A 109 -20.81 50.65 -10.44
N ALA A 110 -20.25 49.53 -9.94
CA ALA A 110 -19.84 49.19 -8.55
C ALA A 110 -20.83 49.33 -7.35
N SER A 111 -20.69 48.39 -6.41
CA SER A 111 -21.29 48.39 -5.06
C SER A 111 -20.32 48.99 -4.01
N PRO A 112 -20.80 49.48 -2.85
CA PRO A 112 -20.21 48.99 -1.57
C PRO A 112 -21.13 48.91 -0.32
N TYR A 113 -21.10 47.75 0.37
CA TYR A 113 -20.78 47.50 1.81
C TYR A 113 -21.44 48.21 3.05
N VAL A 114 -21.55 47.45 4.17
CA VAL A 114 -21.82 47.80 5.63
C VAL A 114 -23.32 48.06 6.01
N THR A 115 -24.09 47.24 6.79
CA THR A 115 -24.05 46.76 8.23
C THR A 115 -24.54 47.86 9.23
N ILE A 116 -25.32 47.69 10.33
CA ILE A 116 -25.28 46.81 11.55
C ILE A 116 -26.67 46.76 12.31
N THR A 117 -26.89 45.77 13.22
CA THR A 117 -27.88 45.69 14.37
C THR A 117 -29.42 45.65 14.10
N GLY A 118 -30.28 44.97 14.89
CA GLY A 118 -30.09 43.99 15.99
C GLY A 118 -31.34 43.72 16.90
N GLN A 119 -31.36 42.59 17.63
CA GLN A 119 -32.15 42.24 18.86
C GLN A 119 -33.65 41.80 18.81
N LEU A 120 -34.02 40.89 19.75
CA LEU A 120 -35.36 40.29 20.10
C LEU A 120 -36.06 39.45 18.99
N GLY A 121 -36.89 38.41 19.27
CA GLY A 121 -37.51 37.89 20.51
C GLY A 121 -38.97 38.32 20.64
N ASP A 122 -39.99 37.47 20.86
CA ASP A 122 -40.07 36.00 21.10
C ASP A 122 -41.51 35.51 20.68
N ASP A 123 -41.99 34.38 21.24
CA ASP A 123 -43.38 33.87 21.29
C ASP A 123 -43.99 33.16 20.05
N LEU A 124 -44.26 31.86 20.21
CA LEU A 124 -45.13 31.01 19.36
C LEU A 124 -46.33 30.47 20.18
N PRO A 125 -47.59 30.56 19.69
CA PRO A 125 -48.73 29.87 20.30
C PRO A 125 -48.80 28.37 19.91
N PRO A 126 -49.40 27.50 20.75
CA PRO A 126 -49.46 26.04 20.52
C PRO A 126 -50.57 25.60 19.54
N PRO A 127 -50.48 24.38 18.98
CA PRO A 127 -51.47 23.83 18.04
C PRO A 127 -52.78 23.35 18.73
N PRO A 128 -53.94 23.40 18.03
CA PRO A 128 -55.16 22.70 18.43
C PRO A 128 -55.02 21.16 18.34
N PRO A 129 -55.85 20.38 19.08
CA PRO A 129 -55.74 18.92 19.15
C PRO A 129 -56.38 18.18 17.96
N ASP A 130 -55.99 16.92 17.80
CA ASP A 130 -56.50 16.02 16.76
C ASP A 130 -58.02 15.82 16.80
N LEU A 131 -58.62 15.80 15.60
CA LEU A 131 -59.93 15.24 15.34
C LEU A 131 -59.78 14.14 14.29
N GLU A 132 -60.14 12.91 14.66
CA GLU A 132 -60.24 11.81 13.71
C GLU A 132 -61.25 12.15 12.61
N SER A 133 -60.86 11.91 11.36
CA SER A 133 -61.76 12.02 10.20
C SER A 133 -61.24 11.12 9.10
N ASP A 134 -62.00 10.07 8.78
CA ASP A 134 -61.72 9.15 7.67
C ASP A 134 -61.68 9.92 6.34
N LEU A 135 -60.46 10.24 5.89
CA LEU A 135 -60.20 10.67 4.53
C LEU A 135 -59.73 9.46 3.73
N PRO A 136 -60.34 9.16 2.56
CA PRO A 136 -59.87 8.08 1.71
C PRO A 136 -58.42 8.35 1.26
N PRO A 137 -57.62 7.30 1.00
CA PRO A 137 -56.22 7.48 0.63
C PRO A 137 -56.09 8.37 -0.61
N PRO A 138 -55.06 9.22 -0.68
CA PRO A 138 -54.83 10.07 -1.85
C PRO A 138 -54.67 9.18 -3.11
N PRO A 139 -55.13 9.64 -4.28
CA PRO A 139 -54.95 8.90 -5.51
C PRO A 139 -53.46 8.64 -5.75
N PRO A 140 -53.09 7.50 -6.37
CA PRO A 140 -51.71 7.20 -6.68
C PRO A 140 -51.10 8.34 -7.51
N PRO A 141 -49.80 8.66 -7.34
CA PRO A 141 -49.14 9.67 -8.16
C PRO A 141 -49.34 9.33 -9.65
N PRO A 142 -49.49 10.34 -10.52
CA PRO A 142 -49.63 10.10 -11.95
C PRO A 142 -48.42 9.28 -12.45
N PRO A 143 -48.63 8.37 -13.41
CA PRO A 143 -47.53 7.61 -13.99
C PRO A 143 -46.48 8.58 -14.51
N SER A 144 -45.20 8.29 -14.24
CA SER A 144 -44.08 9.12 -14.69
C SER A 144 -44.24 9.49 -16.16
N GLU A 145 -44.18 10.79 -16.47
CA GLU A 145 -44.29 11.24 -17.85
C GLU A 145 -43.25 10.50 -18.71
N PRO A 146 -43.63 9.99 -19.90
CA PRO A 146 -42.69 9.28 -20.75
C PRO A 146 -41.59 10.25 -21.17
N LEU A 147 -40.36 9.99 -20.70
CA LEU A 147 -39.17 10.79 -20.98
C LEU A 147 -39.17 11.24 -22.44
N THR A 148 -39.06 12.55 -22.63
CA THR A 148 -39.17 13.13 -23.98
C THR A 148 -38.07 12.56 -24.87
N GLN A 149 -38.34 12.46 -26.18
CA GLN A 149 -37.33 12.02 -27.16
C GLN A 149 -36.04 12.85 -27.03
N GLU A 150 -36.18 14.15 -26.75
CA GLU A 150 -35.09 15.09 -26.51
C GLU A 150 -34.30 14.78 -25.22
N GLU A 151 -34.96 14.40 -24.11
CA GLU A 151 -34.27 13.91 -22.90
C GLU A 151 -33.53 12.58 -23.11
N LEU A 152 -34.12 11.64 -23.85
CA LEU A 152 -33.50 10.36 -24.17
C LEU A 152 -32.24 10.57 -25.04
N GLU A 153 -32.31 11.46 -26.02
CA GLU A 153 -31.16 11.86 -26.84
C GLU A 153 -30.13 12.67 -26.04
N ALA A 154 -30.55 13.59 -25.17
CA ALA A 154 -29.66 14.33 -24.28
C ALA A 154 -28.92 13.41 -23.30
N LYS A 155 -29.61 12.41 -22.74
CA LYS A 155 -29.02 11.37 -21.87
C LYS A 155 -28.04 10.50 -22.63
N ALA A 156 -28.42 9.96 -23.80
CA ALA A 156 -27.53 9.16 -24.64
C ALA A 156 -26.29 9.96 -25.11
N LYS A 157 -26.44 11.28 -25.30
CA LYS A 157 -25.33 12.21 -25.60
C LYS A 157 -24.44 12.44 -24.38
N ALA A 158 -25.03 12.62 -23.18
CA ALA A 158 -24.29 12.77 -21.92
C ALA A 158 -23.49 11.49 -21.58
N ASP A 159 -24.09 10.31 -21.73
CA ASP A 159 -23.43 9.02 -21.50
C ASP A 159 -22.26 8.80 -22.49
N LYS A 160 -22.44 9.17 -23.78
CA LYS A 160 -21.35 9.16 -24.78
C LYS A 160 -20.23 10.15 -24.43
N ILE A 161 -20.56 11.36 -23.97
CA ILE A 161 -19.57 12.36 -23.52
C ILE A 161 -18.81 11.84 -22.29
N LYS A 162 -19.51 11.24 -21.31
CA LYS A 162 -18.89 10.62 -20.12
C LYS A 162 -17.92 9.52 -20.52
N LEU A 163 -18.34 8.58 -21.37
CA LEU A 163 -17.50 7.48 -21.86
C LEU A 163 -16.27 7.99 -22.63
N ALA A 164 -16.44 9.02 -23.46
CA ALA A 164 -15.31 9.65 -24.15
C ALA A 164 -14.35 10.36 -23.16
N LEU A 165 -14.85 11.06 -22.15
CA LEU A 165 -14.00 11.67 -21.11
C LEU A 165 -13.26 10.62 -20.26
N GLU A 166 -13.87 9.45 -20.05
CA GLU A 166 -13.29 8.30 -19.36
C GLU A 166 -12.15 7.68 -20.19
N LYS A 167 -12.39 7.37 -21.47
CA LYS A 167 -11.36 6.92 -22.41
C LYS A 167 -10.21 7.92 -22.56
N LEU A 168 -10.51 9.22 -22.72
CA LEU A 168 -9.52 10.28 -22.81
C LEU A 168 -8.72 10.52 -21.51
N LYS A 169 -9.15 9.93 -20.39
CA LYS A 169 -8.42 9.84 -19.12
C LYS A 169 -7.62 8.54 -19.03
N GLU A 170 -8.02 7.48 -19.73
CA GLU A 170 -7.32 6.18 -19.83
C GLU A 170 -6.16 6.22 -20.83
N ALA A 171 -6.35 6.86 -21.99
CA ALA A 171 -5.34 7.20 -23.01
C ALA A 171 -4.10 7.97 -22.49
N LYS A 172 -4.13 8.41 -21.23
CA LYS A 172 -3.07 9.19 -20.57
C LYS A 172 -2.42 8.45 -19.39
N VAL A 173 -2.95 7.29 -19.01
CA VAL A 173 -2.44 6.52 -17.87
C VAL A 173 -1.16 5.84 -18.28
N LYS A 174 -0.10 6.01 -17.49
CA LYS A 174 1.14 5.26 -17.72
C LYS A 174 0.92 3.77 -17.45
N LYS A 175 1.25 2.95 -18.44
CA LYS A 175 1.28 1.48 -18.34
C LYS A 175 2.73 1.01 -18.27
N LEU A 176 2.96 -0.06 -17.50
CA LEU A 176 4.25 -0.62 -17.15
C LEU A 176 4.17 -2.15 -17.27
N VAL A 177 5.10 -2.79 -17.98
CA VAL A 177 5.18 -4.26 -17.98
C VAL A 177 6.15 -4.72 -16.89
N ILE A 178 5.63 -5.39 -15.86
CA ILE A 178 6.40 -5.89 -14.71
C ILE A 178 6.62 -7.41 -14.80
N LYS A 179 7.80 -7.88 -14.35
CA LYS A 179 8.09 -9.31 -14.16
C LYS A 179 7.90 -9.73 -12.70
N VAL A 180 6.91 -10.57 -12.44
CA VAL A 180 6.65 -11.16 -11.12
C VAL A 180 7.20 -12.59 -11.10
N HIS A 181 8.12 -12.88 -10.17
CA HIS A 181 8.72 -14.20 -10.01
C HIS A 181 7.85 -15.09 -9.10
N MET A 182 7.78 -16.38 -9.40
CA MET A 182 6.98 -17.36 -8.66
C MET A 182 7.86 -18.23 -7.74
N TYR A 183 7.22 -18.94 -6.80
CA TYR A 183 7.90 -19.84 -5.86
C TYR A 183 8.61 -21.03 -6.52
N ASP A 184 8.20 -21.41 -7.74
CA ASP A 184 8.80 -22.48 -8.55
C ASP A 184 9.97 -22.00 -9.44
N ASN A 185 10.35 -20.72 -9.33
CA ASN A 185 11.31 -20.00 -10.18
C ASN A 185 10.82 -19.68 -11.61
N SER A 186 9.54 -19.92 -11.93
CA SER A 186 8.93 -19.33 -13.12
C SER A 186 8.67 -17.82 -12.92
N SER A 187 8.20 -17.14 -13.96
CA SER A 187 7.76 -15.74 -13.86
C SER A 187 6.56 -15.47 -14.76
N LYS A 188 5.63 -14.64 -14.30
CA LYS A 188 4.60 -14.03 -15.17
C LYS A 188 4.92 -12.57 -15.43
N SER A 189 4.62 -12.14 -16.64
CA SER A 189 4.64 -10.74 -17.06
C SER A 189 3.24 -10.18 -16.88
N LEU A 190 3.12 -8.99 -16.29
CA LEU A 190 1.83 -8.32 -16.11
C LEU A 190 1.92 -6.89 -16.63
N MET A 191 0.85 -6.46 -17.31
CA MET A 191 0.62 -5.04 -17.54
C MET A 191 0.00 -4.41 -16.30
N VAL A 192 0.63 -3.36 -15.78
CA VAL A 192 0.18 -2.63 -14.58
C VAL A 192 0.14 -1.13 -14.90
N ASP A 193 -0.87 -0.43 -14.37
CA ASP A 193 -1.07 1.01 -14.61
C ASP A 193 -0.78 1.87 -13.37
N GLU A 194 -0.60 3.19 -13.54
CA GLU A 194 -0.32 4.12 -12.43
C GLU A 194 -1.50 4.36 -11.45
N ARG A 195 -2.63 3.68 -11.61
CA ARG A 195 -3.76 3.68 -10.67
C ARG A 195 -3.78 2.44 -9.78
N GLN A 196 -3.24 1.32 -10.26
CA GLN A 196 -3.33 0.01 -9.61
C GLN A 196 -2.47 -0.11 -8.34
N VAL A 197 -3.08 -0.67 -7.30
CA VAL A 197 -2.41 -1.01 -6.04
C VAL A 197 -2.04 -2.49 -5.98
N ALA A 198 -1.22 -2.87 -5.00
CA ALA A 198 -0.77 -4.25 -4.82
C ALA A 198 -1.95 -5.25 -4.71
N ARG A 199 -3.12 -4.85 -4.20
CA ARG A 199 -4.35 -5.66 -4.20
C ARG A 199 -4.82 -6.07 -5.60
N ASP A 200 -4.77 -5.14 -6.56
CA ASP A 200 -5.30 -5.36 -7.92
C ASP A 200 -4.38 -6.32 -8.69
N VAL A 201 -3.06 -6.13 -8.54
CA VAL A 201 -2.04 -7.02 -9.09
C VAL A 201 -2.10 -8.41 -8.45
N LEU A 202 -2.39 -8.51 -7.14
CA LEU A 202 -2.63 -9.79 -6.46
C LEU A 202 -3.91 -10.48 -6.95
N ASP A 203 -4.99 -9.73 -7.19
CA ASP A 203 -6.24 -10.28 -7.73
C ASP A 203 -6.04 -10.83 -9.16
N ASN A 204 -5.27 -10.13 -9.99
CA ASN A 204 -4.87 -10.60 -11.32
C ASN A 204 -3.99 -11.88 -11.24
N LEU A 205 -3.03 -11.92 -10.32
CA LEU A 205 -2.21 -13.11 -10.06
C LEU A 205 -3.05 -14.29 -9.57
N PHE A 206 -4.05 -14.07 -8.72
CA PHE A 206 -4.98 -15.11 -8.26
C PHE A 206 -5.75 -15.71 -9.45
N GLU A 207 -6.23 -14.89 -10.38
CA GLU A 207 -6.90 -15.35 -11.60
C GLU A 207 -5.96 -16.13 -12.54
N LYS A 208 -4.70 -15.69 -12.72
CA LYS A 208 -3.72 -16.34 -13.61
C LYS A 208 -3.00 -17.55 -13.01
N THR A 209 -3.08 -17.79 -11.70
CA THR A 209 -2.41 -18.92 -11.02
C THR A 209 -3.38 -19.95 -10.43
N HIS A 210 -4.65 -19.58 -10.24
CA HIS A 210 -5.67 -20.42 -9.59
C HIS A 210 -5.27 -20.91 -8.18
N CYS A 211 -4.46 -20.13 -7.45
CA CYS A 211 -4.15 -20.37 -6.04
C CYS A 211 -5.42 -20.30 -5.16
N ASP A 212 -5.33 -20.80 -3.94
CA ASP A 212 -6.42 -20.81 -2.94
C ASP A 212 -6.92 -19.41 -2.52
N CYS A 213 -6.21 -18.35 -2.91
CA CYS A 213 -6.50 -16.94 -2.57
C CYS A 213 -6.46 -16.65 -1.07
N ASN A 214 -5.68 -17.41 -0.28
CA ASN A 214 -5.56 -17.16 1.16
C ASN A 214 -4.92 -15.79 1.46
N VAL A 215 -5.05 -15.34 2.72
CA VAL A 215 -4.63 -13.99 3.13
C VAL A 215 -3.11 -13.80 3.23
N ASP A 216 -2.31 -14.86 3.26
CA ASP A 216 -0.86 -14.76 3.43
C ASP A 216 -0.12 -14.52 2.10
N TRP A 217 -0.77 -14.72 0.95
CA TRP A 217 -0.24 -14.33 -0.35
C TRP A 217 0.05 -12.83 -0.45
N CYS A 218 1.24 -12.50 -0.97
CA CYS A 218 1.67 -11.11 -1.13
C CYS A 218 2.61 -10.92 -2.33
N LEU A 219 2.64 -9.68 -2.83
CA LEU A 219 3.80 -9.19 -3.57
C LEU A 219 4.93 -8.94 -2.57
N TYR A 220 6.14 -9.29 -2.97
CA TYR A 220 7.33 -9.21 -2.14
C TYR A 220 8.46 -8.54 -2.93
N GLU A 221 8.97 -7.40 -2.48
CA GLU A 221 10.16 -6.77 -3.07
C GLU A 221 11.43 -7.23 -2.35
N MET A 222 12.43 -7.63 -3.14
CA MET A 222 13.78 -8.00 -2.71
C MET A 222 14.82 -7.09 -3.37
N TYR A 223 15.83 -6.68 -2.60
CA TYR A 223 16.94 -5.82 -2.99
C TYR A 223 18.26 -6.57 -2.81
N PRO A 224 18.79 -7.28 -3.84
CA PRO A 224 19.98 -8.13 -3.70
C PRO A 224 21.22 -7.36 -3.24
N GLU A 225 21.48 -6.17 -3.77
CA GLU A 225 22.64 -5.32 -3.44
C GLU A 225 22.66 -4.98 -1.93
N LEU A 226 21.52 -4.54 -1.39
CA LEU A 226 21.38 -4.13 0.00
C LEU A 226 21.25 -5.31 0.98
N GLN A 227 20.81 -6.48 0.50
CA GLN A 227 20.37 -7.66 1.26
C GLN A 227 19.14 -7.42 2.16
N ILE A 228 18.13 -6.73 1.61
CA ILE A 228 16.87 -6.42 2.31
C ILE A 228 15.64 -6.83 1.49
N GLU A 229 14.55 -7.13 2.19
CA GLU A 229 13.31 -7.64 1.60
C GLU A 229 12.06 -7.21 2.40
N ARG A 230 10.91 -7.00 1.73
CA ARG A 230 9.61 -6.80 2.39
C ARG A 230 8.44 -7.20 1.52
N PHE A 231 7.29 -7.44 2.13
CA PHE A 231 6.01 -7.46 1.41
C PHE A 231 5.58 -6.03 1.07
N PHE A 232 4.81 -5.91 -0.02
CA PHE A 232 3.93 -4.77 -0.22
C PHE A 232 2.71 -4.93 0.70
N GLU A 233 2.24 -3.83 1.27
CA GLU A 233 0.89 -3.72 1.81
C GLU A 233 -0.12 -3.58 0.66
N ASP A 234 -1.31 -4.16 0.77
CA ASP A 234 -2.28 -4.26 -0.35
C ASP A 234 -2.74 -2.90 -0.94
N HIS A 235 -2.50 -1.80 -0.23
CA HIS A 235 -2.83 -0.43 -0.65
C HIS A 235 -1.69 0.34 -1.35
N GLU A 236 -0.47 -0.19 -1.41
CA GLU A 236 0.65 0.51 -2.06
C GLU A 236 0.47 0.52 -3.58
N ASN A 237 0.65 1.70 -4.21
CA ASN A 237 0.65 1.83 -5.66
C ASN A 237 1.91 1.17 -6.24
N VAL A 238 1.72 0.23 -7.18
CA VAL A 238 2.83 -0.60 -7.66
C VAL A 238 3.77 0.20 -8.57
N VAL A 239 3.24 1.07 -9.44
CA VAL A 239 4.06 1.91 -10.32
C VAL A 239 4.85 2.96 -9.53
N GLU A 240 4.28 3.51 -8.45
CA GLU A 240 4.96 4.45 -7.57
C GLU A 240 6.20 3.83 -6.92
N VAL A 241 6.05 2.68 -6.24
CA VAL A 241 7.17 1.97 -5.58
C VAL A 241 8.25 1.55 -6.57
N LEU A 242 7.88 1.12 -7.78
CA LEU A 242 8.83 0.74 -8.82
C LEU A 242 9.47 1.95 -9.52
N SER A 243 8.88 3.14 -9.46
CA SER A 243 9.48 4.36 -10.03
C SER A 243 10.71 4.87 -9.28
N ASP A 244 10.93 4.38 -8.05
CA ASP A 244 12.13 4.62 -7.25
C ASP A 244 13.29 3.66 -7.59
N TRP A 245 13.06 2.63 -8.40
CA TRP A 245 14.10 1.66 -8.78
C TRP A 245 14.99 2.22 -9.90
N THR A 246 16.29 1.90 -9.88
CA THR A 246 17.22 2.34 -10.92
C THR A 246 17.09 1.48 -12.19
N ARG A 247 17.53 2.02 -13.34
CA ARG A 247 17.48 1.31 -14.64
C ARG A 247 18.37 0.06 -14.71
N ASP A 248 19.39 0.01 -13.86
CA ASP A 248 20.33 -1.10 -13.66
C ASP A 248 19.94 -2.03 -12.49
N SER A 249 18.73 -1.89 -11.94
CA SER A 249 18.34 -2.54 -10.70
C SER A 249 18.23 -4.08 -10.81
N GLU A 250 18.89 -4.79 -9.90
CA GLU A 250 18.71 -6.23 -9.68
C GLU A 250 17.48 -6.57 -8.81
N ASN A 251 16.70 -5.57 -8.37
CA ASN A 251 15.55 -5.77 -7.50
C ASN A 251 14.51 -6.67 -8.16
N LYS A 252 13.77 -7.45 -7.34
CA LYS A 252 12.78 -8.42 -7.82
C LYS A 252 11.46 -8.26 -7.10
N ILE A 253 10.37 -8.39 -7.86
CA ILE A 253 9.03 -8.64 -7.34
C ILE A 253 8.80 -10.15 -7.36
N LEU A 254 8.33 -10.71 -6.26
CA LEU A 254 7.96 -12.11 -6.11
C LEU A 254 6.49 -12.22 -5.67
N PHE A 255 5.82 -13.30 -6.07
CA PHE A 255 4.49 -13.69 -5.59
C PHE A 255 4.64 -14.95 -4.72
N LEU A 256 4.41 -14.78 -3.41
CA LEU A 256 4.63 -15.83 -2.42
C LEU A 256 3.84 -15.59 -1.12
N GLU A 257 3.78 -16.60 -0.26
CA GLU A 257 3.14 -16.53 1.05
C GLU A 257 4.09 -15.98 2.12
N LYS A 258 3.60 -15.05 2.95
CA LYS A 258 4.27 -14.56 4.17
C LYS A 258 3.25 -14.45 5.30
N SER A 259 3.11 -15.50 6.10
CA SER A 259 2.20 -15.53 7.26
C SER A 259 2.44 -14.41 8.29
N GLN A 260 3.61 -13.78 8.27
CA GLN A 260 3.95 -12.59 9.05
C GLN A 260 3.16 -11.33 8.63
N LYS A 261 2.63 -11.27 7.40
CA LYS A 261 1.96 -10.09 6.86
C LYS A 261 0.70 -9.73 7.64
N TYR A 262 -0.15 -10.72 7.96
CA TYR A 262 -1.38 -10.52 8.74
C TYR A 262 -1.43 -11.33 10.06
N ALA A 263 -0.27 -11.80 10.55
CA ALA A 263 -0.14 -12.46 11.86
C ALA A 263 -0.80 -11.67 13.01
N LEU A 264 -0.70 -10.33 12.96
CA LEU A 264 -1.37 -9.42 13.89
C LEU A 264 -2.87 -9.67 14.00
N PHE A 265 -3.57 -9.72 12.86
CA PHE A 265 -5.02 -9.84 12.83
C PHE A 265 -5.51 -11.27 13.11
N LYS A 266 -4.64 -12.27 12.87
CA LYS A 266 -4.89 -13.66 13.28
C LYS A 266 -4.77 -13.86 14.80
N ASN A 267 -3.85 -13.15 15.46
CA ASN A 267 -3.56 -13.26 16.90
C ASN A 267 -3.10 -11.92 17.53
N PRO A 268 -4.01 -10.94 17.72
CA PRO A 268 -3.67 -9.60 18.21
C PRO A 268 -3.09 -9.59 19.63
N GLN A 269 -3.47 -10.58 20.46
CA GLN A 269 -2.97 -10.74 21.82
C GLN A 269 -1.43 -10.86 21.89
N ASN A 270 -0.80 -11.43 20.85
CA ASN A 270 0.65 -11.62 20.77
C ASN A 270 1.44 -10.32 20.57
N PHE A 271 0.75 -9.20 20.29
CA PHE A 271 1.35 -7.89 20.03
C PHE A 271 0.90 -6.85 21.06
N TYR A 272 -0.41 -6.75 21.34
CA TYR A 272 -0.95 -5.78 22.28
C TYR A 272 -0.81 -6.19 23.76
N LEU A 273 -0.83 -7.49 24.07
CA LEU A 273 -0.81 -8.01 25.44
C LEU A 273 0.51 -8.70 25.81
N ALA A 274 1.51 -8.71 24.92
CA ALA A 274 2.78 -9.42 25.08
C ALA A 274 3.53 -9.11 26.40
N ASN A 275 3.36 -7.90 26.95
CA ASN A 275 3.99 -7.44 28.18
C ASN A 275 3.14 -7.66 29.45
N ARG A 276 1.89 -8.11 29.35
CA ARG A 276 0.93 -8.20 30.48
C ARG A 276 1.06 -9.46 31.36
N GLY A 277 2.17 -10.19 31.25
CA GLY A 277 2.53 -11.29 32.13
C GLY A 277 2.26 -12.68 31.55
N LYS A 278 2.88 -13.70 32.16
CA LYS A 278 2.93 -15.08 31.63
C LYS A 278 1.74 -15.97 32.03
N SER A 279 0.68 -15.40 32.59
CA SER A 279 -0.43 -16.12 33.23
C SER A 279 -1.75 -16.11 32.45
N GLU A 280 -1.89 -15.25 31.43
CA GLU A 280 -3.03 -15.30 30.52
C GLU A 280 -2.79 -16.35 29.42
N SER A 281 -3.86 -17.00 28.95
CA SER A 281 -3.76 -17.99 27.88
C SER A 281 -3.29 -17.33 26.58
N LYS A 282 -2.27 -17.92 25.93
CA LYS A 282 -1.80 -17.47 24.61
C LYS A 282 -2.91 -17.50 23.55
N GLU A 283 -3.92 -18.32 23.77
CA GLU A 283 -5.13 -18.38 22.96
C GLU A 283 -6.19 -17.44 23.52
N MET A 284 -6.66 -16.55 22.64
CA MET A 284 -7.78 -15.65 22.84
C MET A 284 -8.90 -16.11 21.90
N ASN A 285 -10.16 -16.12 22.35
CA ASN A 285 -11.28 -16.48 21.48
C ASN A 285 -11.55 -15.39 20.43
N ASP A 286 -12.17 -15.74 19.31
CA ASP A 286 -12.26 -14.83 18.16
C ASP A 286 -13.16 -13.60 18.40
N LYS A 287 -14.13 -13.66 19.33
CA LYS A 287 -14.91 -12.46 19.74
C LYS A 287 -14.02 -11.47 20.47
N ASN A 288 -13.16 -11.95 21.37
CA ASN A 288 -12.20 -11.11 22.07
C ASN A 288 -11.12 -10.57 21.12
N LYS A 289 -10.70 -11.35 20.10
CA LYS A 289 -9.76 -10.87 19.07
C LYS A 289 -10.36 -9.72 18.25
N GLU A 290 -11.57 -9.89 17.73
CA GLU A 290 -12.25 -8.84 16.95
C GLU A 290 -12.48 -7.59 17.82
N ALA A 291 -12.91 -7.73 19.08
CA ALA A 291 -13.06 -6.61 20.01
C ALA A 291 -11.74 -5.84 20.23
N LEU A 292 -10.62 -6.55 20.46
CA LEU A 292 -9.29 -5.95 20.61
C LEU A 292 -8.82 -5.25 19.32
N LEU A 293 -9.17 -5.77 18.14
CA LEU A 293 -8.87 -5.14 16.86
C LEU A 293 -9.71 -3.88 16.61
N GLU A 294 -11.01 -3.91 16.89
CA GLU A 294 -11.89 -2.74 16.77
C GLU A 294 -11.47 -1.63 17.76
N GLU A 295 -11.15 -1.96 19.01
CA GLU A 295 -10.57 -1.02 19.97
C GLU A 295 -9.26 -0.40 19.45
N SER A 296 -8.41 -1.21 18.83
CA SER A 296 -7.08 -0.78 18.37
C SER A 296 -7.08 0.00 17.06
N PHE A 297 -8.03 -0.23 16.14
CA PHE A 297 -8.00 0.29 14.77
C PHE A 297 -9.22 1.14 14.36
N CYS A 298 -10.34 1.04 15.06
CA CYS A 298 -11.60 1.73 14.72
C CYS A 298 -11.99 2.84 15.70
N GLY A 299 -11.20 3.09 16.75
CA GLY A 299 -11.31 4.30 17.57
C GLY A 299 -10.87 5.57 16.85
N THR A 300 -10.99 6.73 17.53
CA THR A 300 -10.63 8.06 17.00
C THR A 300 -9.17 8.17 16.53
N SER A 301 -8.29 7.36 17.10
CA SER A 301 -6.90 7.19 16.68
C SER A 301 -6.48 5.73 16.87
N VAL A 302 -5.52 5.27 16.06
CA VAL A 302 -5.00 3.90 16.14
C VAL A 302 -4.14 3.73 17.39
N ILE A 303 -4.43 2.69 18.16
CA ILE A 303 -3.60 2.28 19.30
C ILE A 303 -2.38 1.53 18.75
N VAL A 304 -1.20 2.10 18.97
CA VAL A 304 0.09 1.45 18.66
C VAL A 304 0.53 0.65 19.89
N PRO A 305 0.95 -0.62 19.77
CA PRO A 305 1.40 -1.42 20.90
C PRO A 305 2.52 -0.74 21.71
N GLU A 306 2.50 -0.91 23.03
CA GLU A 306 3.54 -0.44 23.96
C GLU A 306 4.82 -1.29 23.84
N LEU A 307 5.48 -1.20 22.69
CA LEU A 307 6.70 -1.93 22.38
C LEU A 307 7.94 -1.11 22.72
N GLU A 308 8.85 -1.74 23.45
CA GLU A 308 10.11 -1.16 23.90
C GLU A 308 11.11 -2.28 24.22
N GLY A 309 12.41 -1.99 24.12
CA GLY A 309 13.43 -3.01 24.36
C GLY A 309 14.83 -2.59 23.93
N ALA A 310 15.80 -3.43 24.26
CA ALA A 310 17.17 -3.26 23.80
C ALA A 310 17.34 -3.84 22.39
N LEU A 311 17.83 -3.02 21.45
CA LEU A 311 18.22 -3.44 20.10
C LEU A 311 19.68 -3.04 19.85
N TYR A 312 20.34 -3.73 18.93
CA TYR A 312 21.65 -3.32 18.44
C TYR A 312 21.47 -2.43 17.20
N LEU A 313 21.87 -1.17 17.30
CA LEU A 313 21.95 -0.25 16.17
C LEU A 313 23.33 -0.39 15.53
N LYS A 314 23.39 -0.65 14.22
CA LYS A 314 24.62 -0.59 13.44
C LYS A 314 25.16 0.85 13.42
N GLU A 315 26.47 1.01 13.53
CA GLU A 315 27.10 2.32 13.34
C GLU A 315 27.19 2.72 11.85
N ASP A 316 26.98 4.00 11.59
CA ASP A 316 27.07 4.57 10.25
C ASP A 316 28.48 4.40 9.67
N GLY A 317 28.57 4.00 8.39
CA GLY A 317 29.81 3.64 7.70
C GLY A 317 30.57 2.40 8.21
N LYS A 318 30.19 1.81 9.36
CA LYS A 318 30.98 0.78 10.06
C LYS A 318 30.27 -0.57 10.16
N LYS A 319 31.05 -1.64 10.38
CA LYS A 319 30.57 -3.01 10.69
C LYS A 319 30.59 -3.29 12.20
N SER A 320 30.28 -2.27 13.00
CA SER A 320 30.19 -2.30 14.46
C SER A 320 28.77 -1.96 14.91
N TRP A 321 28.37 -2.46 16.07
CA TRP A 321 26.99 -2.43 16.55
C TRP A 321 26.94 -1.98 18.02
N LYS A 322 26.01 -1.07 18.35
CA LYS A 322 25.84 -0.51 19.68
C LYS A 322 24.45 -0.85 20.22
N ARG A 323 24.38 -1.60 21.32
CA ARG A 323 23.12 -1.89 22.02
C ARG A 323 22.57 -0.60 22.63
N ARG A 324 21.33 -0.25 22.30
CA ARG A 324 20.58 0.91 22.83
C ARG A 324 19.17 0.46 23.21
N TYR A 325 18.54 1.17 24.14
CA TYR A 325 17.14 0.93 24.50
C TYR A 325 16.23 1.87 23.69
N PHE A 326 15.28 1.28 22.96
CA PHE A 326 14.36 1.97 22.07
C PHE A 326 12.90 1.79 22.52
N LEU A 327 12.05 2.73 22.12
CA LEU A 327 10.62 2.76 22.39
C LEU A 327 9.87 3.09 21.09
N LEU A 328 8.82 2.33 20.79
CA LEU A 328 7.91 2.60 19.67
C LEU A 328 6.86 3.64 20.08
N ARG A 329 6.55 4.59 19.20
CA ARG A 329 5.42 5.53 19.31
C ARG A 329 4.77 5.68 17.93
N ALA A 330 3.56 6.25 17.86
CA ALA A 330 2.85 6.43 16.59
C ALA A 330 3.63 7.28 15.57
N SER A 331 4.37 8.30 16.02
CA SER A 331 5.21 9.16 15.18
C SER A 331 6.51 8.51 14.70
N GLY A 332 7.03 7.50 15.39
CA GLY A 332 8.40 7.02 15.15
C GLY A 332 9.00 6.14 16.24
N ILE A 333 10.29 5.84 16.07
CA ILE A 333 11.14 5.20 17.09
C ILE A 333 11.80 6.30 17.91
N TYR A 334 11.85 6.10 19.23
CA TYR A 334 12.50 6.99 20.20
C TYR A 334 13.53 6.20 21.01
N TYR A 335 14.48 6.91 21.64
CA TYR A 335 15.45 6.33 22.57
C TYR A 335 15.66 7.25 23.79
N VAL A 336 16.20 6.69 24.87
CA VAL A 336 16.59 7.47 26.06
C VAL A 336 18.06 7.89 25.89
N PRO A 337 18.40 9.19 25.87
CA PRO A 337 19.78 9.66 25.90
C PRO A 337 20.50 9.27 27.19
N LYS A 338 21.83 9.18 27.16
CA LYS A 338 22.62 8.84 28.36
C LYS A 338 22.38 9.87 29.47
N GLY A 339 22.08 9.41 30.67
CA GLY A 339 21.82 10.28 31.83
C GLY A 339 20.42 10.92 31.87
N LYS A 340 19.52 10.55 30.96
CA LYS A 340 18.13 11.03 30.93
C LYS A 340 17.15 9.98 31.47
N THR A 341 15.95 10.43 31.86
CA THR A 341 14.88 9.57 32.37
C THR A 341 14.06 8.95 31.24
N LYS A 342 13.28 7.91 31.55
CA LYS A 342 12.30 7.31 30.62
C LYS A 342 10.96 8.07 30.59
N THR A 343 10.98 9.39 30.79
CA THR A 343 9.77 10.23 30.71
C THR A 343 9.60 10.80 29.30
N SER A 344 8.37 11.10 28.88
CA SER A 344 8.06 11.58 27.51
C SER A 344 8.83 12.85 27.10
N ARG A 345 9.22 13.69 28.06
CA ARG A 345 10.02 14.92 27.84
C ARG A 345 11.51 14.68 27.63
N ASP A 346 12.02 13.51 28.03
CA ASP A 346 13.44 13.15 27.94
C ASP A 346 13.74 12.19 26.77
N LEU A 347 12.72 11.75 26.02
CA LEU A 347 12.89 10.87 24.86
C LEU A 347 13.38 11.63 23.64
N ALA A 348 14.54 11.25 23.11
CA ALA A 348 15.00 11.72 21.81
C ALA A 348 14.34 10.90 20.69
N CYS A 349 13.88 11.57 19.63
CA CYS A 349 13.46 10.89 18.42
C CYS A 349 14.69 10.25 17.75
N PHE A 350 14.56 9.00 17.32
CA PHE A 350 15.57 8.33 16.50
C PHE A 350 15.22 8.41 15.02
N LEU A 351 13.96 8.16 14.66
CA LEU A 351 13.49 8.13 13.28
C LEU A 351 11.96 8.23 13.22
N GLN A 352 11.41 9.02 12.27
CA GLN A 352 9.97 9.16 12.04
C GLN A 352 9.49 8.30 10.85
N PHE A 353 8.26 7.75 10.93
CA PHE A 353 7.81 6.72 9.98
C PHE A 353 7.24 7.23 8.64
N GLU A 354 6.98 8.53 8.51
CA GLU A 354 6.36 9.12 7.31
C GLU A 354 7.14 8.76 6.04
N ASN A 355 8.43 9.12 6.00
CA ASN A 355 9.28 9.07 4.80
C ASN A 355 10.19 7.83 4.73
N VAL A 356 9.91 6.76 5.50
CA VAL A 356 10.67 5.49 5.41
C VAL A 356 9.77 4.27 5.28
N ASN A 357 10.29 3.21 4.66
CA ASN A 357 9.70 1.87 4.70
C ASN A 357 10.55 0.94 5.58
N VAL A 358 9.91 -0.07 6.16
CA VAL A 358 10.54 -1.10 6.99
C VAL A 358 10.75 -2.38 6.20
N TYR A 359 11.95 -2.94 6.30
CA TYR A 359 12.40 -4.13 5.59
C TYR A 359 12.99 -5.15 6.57
N TYR A 360 12.90 -6.43 6.24
CA TYR A 360 13.72 -7.47 6.86
C TYR A 360 15.12 -7.44 6.21
N GLY A 361 16.16 -7.69 6.99
CA GLY A 361 17.53 -7.81 6.49
C GLY A 361 18.04 -9.24 6.63
N TYR A 362 18.56 -9.84 5.55
CA TYR A 362 19.04 -11.22 5.53
C TYR A 362 20.57 -11.29 5.45
N GLN A 363 21.17 -12.35 6.02
CA GLN A 363 22.62 -12.58 6.04
C GLN A 363 23.48 -11.43 6.64
N HIS A 364 22.87 -10.53 7.41
CA HIS A 364 23.55 -9.37 8.01
C HIS A 364 24.65 -9.74 9.01
N LYS A 365 24.61 -10.93 9.61
CA LYS A 365 25.71 -11.49 10.41
C LYS A 365 26.96 -11.74 9.56
N ALA A 366 26.77 -12.17 8.31
CA ALA A 366 27.85 -12.31 7.34
C ALA A 366 28.33 -10.94 6.81
N LYS A 367 27.41 -10.16 6.21
CA LYS A 367 27.72 -8.89 5.50
C LYS A 367 28.19 -7.76 6.42
N TYR A 368 27.49 -7.52 7.53
CA TYR A 368 27.72 -6.37 8.43
C TYR A 368 28.19 -6.74 9.85
N LYS A 369 28.45 -8.02 10.13
CA LYS A 369 28.83 -8.54 11.46
C LYS A 369 27.79 -8.22 12.55
N ALA A 370 26.51 -8.32 12.19
CA ALA A 370 25.40 -8.24 13.14
C ALA A 370 25.50 -9.35 14.21
N PRO A 371 25.07 -9.10 15.47
CA PRO A 371 25.02 -10.14 16.51
C PRO A 371 24.17 -11.36 16.11
N THR A 372 23.03 -11.12 15.46
CA THR A 372 22.13 -12.14 14.91
C THR A 372 21.74 -11.75 13.48
N ASP A 373 21.16 -12.69 12.73
CA ASP A 373 20.51 -12.39 11.44
C ASP A 373 19.05 -11.92 11.62
N HIS A 374 18.61 -11.64 12.85
CA HIS A 374 17.28 -11.09 13.13
C HIS A 374 17.27 -9.57 12.99
N CYS A 375 17.53 -9.11 11.76
CA CYS A 375 17.64 -7.69 11.43
C CYS A 375 16.38 -7.12 10.78
N PHE A 376 16.07 -5.87 11.11
CA PHE A 376 15.21 -5.00 10.32
C PHE A 376 15.95 -3.72 9.90
N VAL A 377 15.46 -3.10 8.83
CA VAL A 377 16.10 -1.95 8.18
C VAL A 377 15.05 -0.88 7.91
N LEU A 378 15.44 0.38 8.12
CA LEU A 378 14.63 1.56 7.83
C LEU A 378 15.39 2.38 6.78
N LYS A 379 14.76 2.60 5.61
CA LYS A 379 15.28 3.46 4.55
C LYS A 379 14.16 4.26 3.89
N HIS A 380 14.52 5.40 3.32
CA HIS A 380 13.67 6.09 2.35
C HIS A 380 13.51 5.21 1.09
N PRO A 381 12.31 5.12 0.48
CA PRO A 381 12.06 4.35 -0.75
C PRO A 381 13.11 4.59 -1.87
N GLN A 382 13.36 5.85 -2.25
CA GLN A 382 14.38 6.28 -3.23
C GLN A 382 15.84 5.83 -2.97
N ILE A 383 16.20 5.37 -1.77
CA ILE A 383 17.57 4.90 -1.51
C ILE A 383 17.70 3.46 -2.03
N GLN A 384 18.37 3.30 -3.17
CA GLN A 384 18.54 2.00 -3.83
C GLN A 384 19.88 1.31 -3.54
N LYS A 385 20.92 2.07 -3.17
CA LYS A 385 22.31 1.60 -2.97
C LYS A 385 22.82 1.94 -1.56
N GLU A 386 23.97 1.38 -1.13
CA GLU A 386 24.46 1.55 0.26
C GLU A 386 24.62 3.03 0.67
N SER A 387 24.11 3.39 1.85
CA SER A 387 24.02 4.78 2.30
C SER A 387 23.95 4.89 3.82
N GLN A 388 24.52 5.98 4.39
CA GLN A 388 24.47 6.28 5.82
C GLN A 388 23.07 6.63 6.35
N TYR A 389 22.13 6.98 5.46
CA TYR A 389 20.74 7.25 5.82
C TYR A 389 19.91 5.96 5.97
N ILE A 390 20.47 4.80 5.60
CA ILE A 390 19.87 3.49 5.89
C ILE A 390 20.21 3.11 7.33
N LYS A 391 19.20 3.00 8.20
CA LYS A 391 19.41 2.61 9.61
C LYS A 391 19.10 1.13 9.79
N TYR A 392 20.09 0.37 10.25
CA TYR A 392 20.03 -1.09 10.43
C TYR A 392 19.94 -1.42 11.92
N LEU A 393 18.92 -2.21 12.30
CA LEU A 393 18.68 -2.63 13.68
C LEU A 393 18.63 -4.16 13.76
N CYS A 394 19.22 -4.71 14.81
CA CYS A 394 19.29 -6.15 15.07
C CYS A 394 18.65 -6.47 16.42
N CYS A 395 17.84 -7.52 16.44
CA CYS A 395 17.18 -8.06 17.62
C CYS A 395 17.98 -9.21 18.24
N ASP A 396 17.73 -9.53 19.51
CA ASP A 396 18.27 -10.74 20.14
C ASP A 396 17.60 -12.03 19.59
N ASP A 397 16.33 -11.96 19.14
CA ASP A 397 15.57 -13.11 18.62
C ASP A 397 14.52 -12.77 17.53
N LYS A 398 13.98 -13.81 16.88
CA LYS A 398 12.98 -13.75 15.79
C LYS A 398 11.61 -13.19 16.22
N THR A 399 11.19 -13.40 17.47
CA THR A 399 9.93 -12.88 18.03
C THR A 399 10.04 -11.38 18.22
N THR A 400 11.14 -10.91 18.84
CA THR A 400 11.43 -9.47 18.98
C THR A 400 11.48 -8.79 17.62
N LEU A 401 12.13 -9.38 16.62
CA LEU A 401 12.11 -8.87 15.23
C LEU A 401 10.68 -8.75 14.67
N HIS A 402 9.87 -9.79 14.80
CA HIS A 402 8.51 -9.78 14.26
C HIS A 402 7.62 -8.75 14.98
N GLN A 403 7.76 -8.59 16.29
CA GLN A 403 7.08 -7.54 17.07
C GLN A 403 7.48 -6.14 16.60
N TRP A 404 8.77 -5.85 16.43
CA TRP A 404 9.23 -4.54 15.97
C TRP A 404 8.76 -4.20 14.56
N VAL A 405 8.94 -5.10 13.58
CA VAL A 405 8.45 -4.85 12.21
C VAL A 405 6.93 -4.69 12.17
N THR A 406 6.18 -5.46 12.95
CA THR A 406 4.71 -5.34 13.01
C THR A 406 4.27 -4.04 13.69
N GLY A 407 4.88 -3.67 14.81
CA GLY A 407 4.60 -2.41 15.51
C GLY A 407 4.88 -1.18 14.65
N ILE A 408 5.99 -1.19 13.90
CA ILE A 408 6.33 -0.13 12.93
C ILE A 408 5.27 -0.02 11.82
N ARG A 409 4.76 -1.15 11.30
CA ARG A 409 3.68 -1.16 10.31
C ARG A 409 2.36 -0.62 10.87
N ILE A 410 2.00 -0.96 12.11
CA ILE A 410 0.80 -0.41 12.78
C ILE A 410 0.94 1.12 12.89
N ALA A 411 2.10 1.61 13.34
CA ALA A 411 2.36 3.03 13.49
C ALA A 411 2.36 3.79 12.13
N LYS A 412 2.95 3.21 11.08
CA LYS A 412 3.02 3.85 9.75
C LYS A 412 1.70 3.82 8.98
N TYR A 413 0.99 2.68 8.96
CA TYR A 413 -0.15 2.45 8.08
C TYR A 413 -1.52 2.49 8.78
N GLY A 414 -1.54 2.39 10.11
CA GLY A 414 -2.74 2.57 10.92
C GLY A 414 -3.93 1.73 10.47
N LYS A 415 -5.11 2.35 10.40
CA LYS A 415 -6.38 1.71 10.00
C LYS A 415 -6.32 1.12 8.59
N THR A 416 -5.55 1.70 7.67
CA THR A 416 -5.39 1.18 6.30
C THR A 416 -4.84 -0.25 6.30
N LEU A 417 -4.01 -0.60 7.29
CA LEU A 417 -3.50 -1.96 7.47
C LEU A 417 -4.60 -2.97 7.83
N TYR A 418 -5.57 -2.55 8.64
CA TYR A 418 -6.75 -3.34 9.00
C TYR A 418 -7.74 -3.45 7.83
N ASP A 419 -7.99 -2.33 7.12
CA ASP A 419 -8.85 -2.33 5.93
C ASP A 419 -8.29 -3.26 4.83
N ASN A 420 -6.96 -3.32 4.66
CA ASN A 420 -6.29 -4.29 3.79
C ASN A 420 -6.56 -5.74 4.21
N TYR A 421 -6.45 -6.06 5.51
CA TYR A 421 -6.78 -7.39 6.02
C TYR A 421 -8.26 -7.76 5.79
N LYS A 422 -9.22 -6.86 6.08
CA LYS A 422 -10.65 -7.14 5.84
C LYS A 422 -10.97 -7.33 4.34
N ARG A 423 -10.28 -6.62 3.43
CA ARG A 423 -10.36 -6.89 1.97
C ARG A 423 -9.80 -8.27 1.61
N ALA A 424 -8.62 -8.64 2.12
CA ALA A 424 -7.99 -9.94 1.85
C ALA A 424 -8.87 -11.11 2.35
N VAL A 425 -9.41 -11.02 3.57
CA VAL A 425 -10.37 -12.00 4.11
C VAL A 425 -11.60 -12.11 3.21
N LYS A 426 -12.18 -10.98 2.77
CA LYS A 426 -13.34 -10.98 1.85
C LYS A 426 -13.04 -11.70 0.52
N LYS A 427 -11.85 -11.49 -0.07
CA LYS A 427 -11.43 -12.21 -1.30
C LYS A 427 -11.31 -13.72 -1.05
N ALA A 428 -10.64 -14.13 0.03
CA ALA A 428 -10.48 -15.54 0.40
C ALA A 428 -11.83 -16.26 0.61
N SER A 429 -12.79 -15.61 1.28
CA SER A 429 -14.14 -16.17 1.48
C SER A 429 -14.96 -16.31 0.19
N LEU A 430 -14.72 -15.47 -0.82
CA LEU A 430 -15.38 -15.59 -2.12
C LEU A 430 -14.79 -16.76 -2.94
N SER A 431 -13.47 -16.91 -2.94
CA SER A 431 -12.79 -18.01 -3.64
C SER A 431 -13.14 -19.38 -3.07
N SER A 432 -13.24 -19.53 -1.75
CA SER A 432 -13.66 -20.80 -1.13
C SER A 432 -15.13 -21.14 -1.40
N GLY A 433 -16.01 -20.14 -1.56
CA GLY A 433 -17.39 -20.34 -2.04
C GLY A 433 -17.44 -20.98 -3.44
N TRP A 434 -16.62 -20.49 -4.36
CA TRP A 434 -16.54 -20.99 -5.74
C TRP A 434 -16.05 -22.44 -5.82
N VAL A 435 -15.08 -22.83 -4.98
CA VAL A 435 -14.59 -24.22 -4.90
C VAL A 435 -15.71 -25.18 -4.49
N ASN A 436 -16.52 -24.82 -3.49
CA ASN A 436 -17.66 -25.63 -3.07
C ASN A 436 -18.75 -25.71 -4.16
N GLN A 437 -18.97 -24.65 -4.93
CA GLN A 437 -20.03 -24.61 -5.95
C GLN A 437 -19.71 -25.46 -7.20
N LYS A 438 -18.45 -25.87 -7.40
CA LYS A 438 -18.07 -26.88 -8.41
C LYS A 438 -18.41 -28.33 -8.02
N VAL A 439 -18.84 -28.59 -6.78
CA VAL A 439 -19.18 -29.94 -6.29
C VAL A 439 -20.70 -30.10 -6.22
N VAL A 440 -21.34 -30.17 -7.38
CA VAL A 440 -22.74 -30.60 -7.54
C VAL A 440 -22.79 -31.66 -8.64
N GLU A 441 -23.08 -32.90 -8.27
CA GLU A 441 -23.22 -34.01 -9.22
C GLU A 441 -24.48 -33.85 -10.08
N PRO A 442 -24.46 -34.26 -11.36
CA PRO A 442 -25.66 -34.31 -12.20
C PRO A 442 -26.58 -35.45 -11.74
N ALA A 443 -27.86 -35.15 -11.53
CA ALA A 443 -28.84 -36.13 -11.08
C ALA A 443 -29.05 -37.26 -12.11
N ALA A 444 -28.91 -38.52 -11.68
CA ALA A 444 -29.07 -39.70 -12.51
C ALA A 444 -30.57 -40.10 -12.69
N PRO A 445 -31.01 -40.50 -13.88
CA PRO A 445 -32.32 -41.12 -14.09
C PRO A 445 -32.32 -42.59 -13.62
N ALA A 446 -33.47 -43.08 -13.16
CA ALA A 446 -33.62 -44.44 -12.64
C ALA A 446 -33.91 -45.48 -13.74
N GLY A 447 -33.47 -46.74 -13.59
CA GLY A 447 -33.96 -47.83 -14.44
C GLY A 447 -33.26 -49.20 -14.40
N SER A 448 -33.78 -50.13 -13.58
CA SER A 448 -33.71 -51.60 -13.75
C SER A 448 -32.35 -52.32 -13.56
N SER A 449 -32.38 -53.66 -13.60
CA SER A 449 -31.40 -54.54 -12.94
C SER A 449 -31.15 -55.88 -13.65
N SER A 450 -29.95 -56.42 -13.50
CA SER A 450 -29.66 -57.87 -13.50
C SER A 450 -28.32 -58.14 -12.79
N ALA A 451 -28.04 -59.39 -12.41
CA ALA A 451 -27.00 -59.74 -11.43
C ALA A 451 -25.69 -60.27 -12.04
N GLY A 452 -24.57 -60.03 -11.34
CA GLY A 452 -23.26 -60.61 -11.65
C GLY A 452 -22.28 -60.47 -10.47
N THR A 453 -21.88 -61.58 -9.86
CA THR A 453 -21.12 -61.59 -8.60
C THR A 453 -19.61 -61.62 -8.82
N VAL A 454 -18.89 -60.58 -8.36
CA VAL A 454 -17.44 -60.63 -8.09
C VAL A 454 -17.13 -59.82 -6.83
N GLN A 455 -16.25 -60.31 -5.96
CA GLN A 455 -15.80 -59.60 -4.76
C GLN A 455 -14.57 -58.72 -5.05
N SER A 456 -14.49 -57.55 -4.42
CA SER A 456 -13.22 -56.93 -4.03
C SER A 456 -13.41 -56.10 -2.76
N ASN A 457 -12.39 -56.01 -1.90
CA ASN A 457 -12.48 -55.26 -0.65
C ASN A 457 -12.42 -53.75 -0.91
N GLY A 458 -13.26 -52.99 -0.20
CA GLY A 458 -13.18 -51.54 -0.21
C GLY A 458 -11.99 -51.00 0.59
N GLN A 459 -11.35 -49.95 0.09
CA GLN A 459 -10.38 -49.17 0.84
C GLN A 459 -10.51 -47.69 0.46
N ILE A 460 -10.70 -46.83 1.46
CA ILE A 460 -10.96 -45.40 1.28
C ILE A 460 -9.62 -44.69 1.02
N PRO A 461 -9.49 -43.86 -0.04
CA PRO A 461 -8.34 -42.97 -0.19
C PRO A 461 -8.32 -41.94 0.95
N GLN A 462 -7.34 -42.04 1.85
CA GLN A 462 -7.11 -40.99 2.83
C GLN A 462 -6.54 -39.75 2.14
N ILE A 463 -7.09 -38.57 2.48
CA ILE A 463 -6.48 -37.29 2.12
C ILE A 463 -5.20 -37.15 2.95
N VAL A 464 -4.04 -37.30 2.30
CA VAL A 464 -2.74 -37.10 2.95
C VAL A 464 -2.52 -35.60 3.13
N GLN A 465 -2.55 -35.14 4.38
CA GLN A 465 -2.02 -33.83 4.74
C GLN A 465 -0.51 -33.85 4.53
N HIS A 466 -0.02 -33.11 3.54
CA HIS A 466 1.41 -32.90 3.36
C HIS A 466 1.93 -31.90 4.40
N SER A 467 2.38 -32.44 5.54
CA SER A 467 3.15 -31.68 6.54
C SER A 467 4.39 -31.06 5.88
N ILE A 468 4.60 -29.77 6.14
CA ILE A 468 5.80 -29.05 5.70
C ILE A 468 7.03 -29.69 6.35
N ALA A 469 8.00 -30.12 5.54
CA ALA A 469 9.25 -30.67 6.03
C ALA A 469 10.19 -29.54 6.49
N GLU A 470 10.52 -29.52 7.78
CA GLU A 470 11.59 -28.66 8.30
C GLU A 470 12.97 -29.18 7.86
N PHE A 471 13.89 -28.27 7.52
CA PHE A 471 15.27 -28.64 7.19
C PHE A 471 16.05 -29.05 8.46
N PRO A 472 16.70 -30.23 8.50
CA PRO A 472 17.53 -30.61 9.63
C PRO A 472 18.90 -29.92 9.60
N ASP A 473 19.26 -29.25 10.70
CA ASP A 473 20.60 -28.69 10.90
C ASP A 473 21.68 -29.78 10.90
N THR A 474 22.71 -29.64 10.06
CA THR A 474 23.79 -30.62 9.95
C THR A 474 24.89 -30.36 10.99
N GLN A 475 24.58 -30.70 12.24
CA GLN A 475 25.53 -30.62 13.37
C GLN A 475 26.68 -31.64 13.24
N LYS A 476 27.74 -31.27 12.49
CA LYS A 476 28.98 -32.06 12.47
C LYS A 476 29.66 -32.04 13.83
N LYS A 477 29.67 -33.20 14.50
CA LYS A 477 30.71 -33.52 15.48
C LYS A 477 32.09 -33.40 14.81
N VAL A 478 33.06 -32.90 15.56
CA VAL A 478 34.49 -33.09 15.32
C VAL A 478 35.01 -33.82 16.55
N ASP A 479 35.61 -34.99 16.36
CA ASP A 479 36.18 -35.77 17.45
C ASP A 479 37.53 -35.16 17.88
N THR A 480 37.72 -34.98 19.18
CA THR A 480 38.98 -34.48 19.75
C THR A 480 39.92 -35.65 19.99
N CYS A 481 40.96 -35.79 19.15
CA CYS A 481 42.10 -36.63 19.51
C CYS A 481 42.91 -35.96 20.62
N GLU A 482 43.10 -36.67 21.74
CA GLU A 482 44.09 -36.27 22.74
C GLU A 482 45.50 -36.40 22.16
N VAL A 483 46.32 -35.36 22.33
CA VAL A 483 47.77 -35.44 22.10
C VAL A 483 48.46 -35.19 23.42
N GLN A 484 48.99 -36.27 24.00
CA GLN A 484 49.76 -36.25 25.23
C GLN A 484 51.17 -35.69 24.93
N VAL A 485 51.62 -34.71 25.70
CA VAL A 485 53.01 -34.20 25.67
C VAL A 485 53.56 -34.27 27.09
N SER A 486 54.83 -34.69 27.20
CA SER A 486 55.58 -34.87 28.46
C SER A 486 56.17 -33.57 29.00
#